data_AF-A0A9E4C3Z5-F1
#
_entry.id   AF-A0A9E4C3Z5-F1
#
_cell.length_a   1.000
_cell.length_b   1.000
_cell.length_c   1.000
_cell.angle_alpha   90.00
_cell.angle_beta   90.00
_cell.angle_gamma   90.00
#
_symmetry.space_group_name_H-M   'P 1'
#
loop_
_entity.id
_entity.type
_entity.pdbx_description
1 polymer ?
#
loop_
_entity_poly.entity_id
_entity_poly.type
_entity_poly.pdbx_seq_one_letter_code
_entity_poly.pdbx_strand_id
1 'polypeptide(L)' 'MERKIYAFGMDGFIVPMMKRFAAEGALPHFERLLREGAVNQTLPSFPVWTPTNWATLSTGAHTGTHGVTRWRVEVAPG' A
#
# COMPACT_ATOMS: atom_id res chain seq x y z
N MET A 1 25.17 14.26 -7.05
CA MET A 1 24.28 13.95 -5.90
C MET A 1 23.47 12.73 -6.26
N GLU A 2 23.45 11.71 -5.40
CA GLU A 2 22.56 10.56 -5.55
C GLU A 2 21.10 10.98 -5.32
N ARG A 3 20.17 10.39 -6.09
CA ARG A 3 18.73 10.60 -5.89
C ARG A 3 18.25 9.66 -4.79
N LYS A 4 17.65 10.21 -3.74
CA LYS A 4 17.00 9.43 -2.69
C LYS A 4 15.60 9.01 -3.15
N ILE A 5 15.22 7.77 -2.85
CA ILE A 5 13.88 7.24 -3.13
C ILE A 5 13.15 7.08 -1.80
N TYR A 6 11.92 7.56 -1.74
CA TYR A 6 11.03 7.41 -0.59
C TYR A 6 9.81 6.60 -1.03
N ALA A 7 9.50 5.53 -0.28
CA ALA A 7 8.29 4.75 -0.46
C ALA A 7 7.36 4.99 0.75
N PHE A 8 6.18 5.54 0.50
CA PHE A 8 5.14 5.73 1.52
C PHE A 8 4.04 4.70 1.28
N GLY A 9 3.72 3.92 2.31
CA GLY A 9 2.54 3.05 2.27
C GLY A 9 1.47 3.54 3.22
N MET A 10 0.23 3.55 2.74
CA MET A 10 -0.96 3.95 3.48
C MET A 10 -1.89 2.74 3.53
N ASP A 11 -2.12 2.19 4.73
CA ASP A 11 -3.01 1.03 4.89
C ASP A 11 -4.47 1.45 4.64
N GLY A 12 -5.25 0.60 3.96
CA GLY A 12 -6.63 0.89 3.59
C GLY A 12 -6.81 2.05 2.61
N PHE A 13 -5.79 2.43 1.83
CA PHE A 13 -5.88 3.56 0.91
C PHE A 13 -6.74 3.27 -0.31
N ILE A 14 -7.85 4.01 -0.45
CA ILE A 14 -8.84 3.83 -1.52
C ILE A 14 -8.64 4.92 -2.58
N VAL A 15 -8.05 4.55 -3.73
CA VAL A 15 -7.72 5.49 -4.83
C VAL A 15 -8.92 6.33 -5.30
N PRO A 16 -10.13 5.77 -5.51
CA PRO A 16 -11.30 6.58 -5.88
C PRO A 16 -11.66 7.66 -4.85
N MET A 17 -11.54 7.37 -3.55
CA MET A 17 -11.82 8.35 -2.50
C MET A 17 -10.77 9.46 -2.48
N MET A 18 -9.49 9.12 -2.61
CA MET A 18 -8.44 10.13 -2.72
C MET A 18 -8.68 11.05 -3.93
N LYS A 19 -9.01 10.51 -5.11
CA LYS A 19 -9.31 11.32 -6.30
C LYS A 19 -10.47 12.27 -6.06
N ARG A 20 -11.54 11.79 -5.42
CA ARG A 20 -12.70 12.62 -5.05
C ARG A 20 -12.29 13.77 -4.13
N PHE A 21 -11.61 13.49 -3.03
CA PHE A 21 -11.22 14.51 -2.06
C PHE A 21 -10.16 15.49 -2.61
N ALA A 22 -9.31 15.04 -3.54
CA ALA A 22 -8.42 15.93 -4.28
C ALA A 22 -9.22 16.90 -5.18
N ALA A 23 -10.23 16.42 -5.90
CA ALA A 23 -11.10 17.25 -6.74
C ALA A 23 -11.97 18.25 -5.91
N GLU A 24 -12.33 17.88 -4.68
CA GLU A 24 -13.01 18.77 -3.72
C GLU A 24 -12.05 19.83 -3.10
N GLY A 25 -10.75 19.79 -3.42
CA GLY A 25 -9.74 20.73 -2.90
C GLY A 25 -9.23 20.40 -1.50
N ALA A 26 -9.67 19.29 -0.89
CA ALA A 26 -9.26 18.89 0.46
C ALA A 26 -7.84 18.28 0.52
N LEU A 27 -7.33 17.80 -0.62
CA LEU A 27 -6.02 17.12 -0.71
C LEU A 27 -5.07 17.82 -1.72
N PRO A 28 -4.60 19.05 -1.44
CA PRO A 28 -3.83 19.85 -2.40
C PRO A 28 -2.50 19.21 -2.83
N HIS A 29 -1.86 18.43 -1.95
CA HIS A 29 -0.64 17.70 -2.28
C HIS A 29 -0.89 16.49 -3.19
N PHE A 30 -2.01 15.78 -3.00
CA PHE A 30 -2.39 14.70 -3.91
C PHE A 30 -2.83 15.23 -5.27
N GLU A 31 -3.52 16.38 -5.31
CA GLU A 31 -3.83 17.06 -6.58
C GLU A 31 -2.55 17.36 -7.37
N ARG A 32 -1.52 17.92 -6.71
CA ARG A 32 -0.21 18.13 -7.33
C ARG A 32 0.42 16.84 -7.84
N LEU A 33 0.42 15.77 -7.03
CA LEU A 33 0.96 14.46 -7.43
C LEU A 33 0.21 13.84 -8.61
N LEU A 34 -1.12 14.02 -8.70
CA LEU A 34 -1.93 13.54 -9.82
C LEU A 34 -1.62 14.29 -11.12
N ARG A 35 -1.29 15.59 -11.05
CA ARG A 35 -0.95 16.41 -12.22
C ARG A 35 0.49 16.20 -12.69
N GLU A 36 1.44 16.05 -11.77
CA GLU A 36 2.88 16.00 -12.06
C GLU A 36 3.44 14.57 -12.11
N GLY A 37 2.66 13.57 -11.69
CA GLY A 37 3.08 12.18 -11.56
C GLY A 37 2.20 11.20 -12.33
N ALA A 38 2.21 9.94 -11.88
CA ALA A 38 1.41 8.87 -12.42
C ALA A 38 0.64 8.15 -11.31
N VAL A 39 -0.57 7.68 -11.63
CA VAL A 39 -1.42 6.94 -10.71
C VAL A 39 -1.94 5.69 -11.41
N ASN A 40 -1.93 4.56 -10.70
CA ASN A 40 -2.51 3.31 -11.16
C ASN A 40 -3.24 2.60 -10.00
N GLN A 41 -4.16 1.69 -10.35
CA GLN A 41 -4.79 0.77 -9.42
C GLN A 41 -4.24 -0.63 -9.67
N THR A 42 -3.87 -1.32 -8.60
CA THR A 42 -3.35 -2.69 -8.66
C THR A 42 -4.27 -3.64 -7.92
N LEU A 43 -4.19 -4.92 -8.27
CA LEU A 43 -4.82 -5.97 -7.48
C LEU A 43 -3.98 -6.24 -6.23
N PRO A 44 -4.62 -6.46 -5.08
CA PRO A 44 -3.91 -6.86 -3.88
C PRO A 44 -3.43 -8.32 -3.98
N SER A 45 -2.48 -8.65 -3.12
CA SER A 45 -2.06 -10.03 -2.86
C SER A 45 -3.15 -10.76 -2.06
N PHE A 46 -3.49 -11.99 -2.46
CA PHE A 46 -4.49 -12.81 -1.77
C PHE A 46 -3.84 -13.72 -0.69
N PRO A 47 -4.41 -13.82 0.53
CA PRO A 47 -5.60 -13.11 1.02
C PRO A 47 -5.31 -11.64 1.35
N VAL A 48 -6.32 -10.78 1.19
CA VAL A 48 -6.21 -9.30 1.29
C VAL A 48 -6.11 -8.84 2.75
N TRP A 49 -5.02 -9.24 3.40
CA TRP A 49 -4.67 -8.86 4.76
C TRP A 49 -3.42 -7.98 4.76
N THR A 50 -3.34 -7.08 5.75
CA THR A 50 -2.19 -6.21 6.02
C THR A 50 -0.85 -6.98 5.95
N PRO A 51 -0.59 -8.03 6.77
CA PRO A 51 0.71 -8.70 6.78
C PRO A 51 1.08 -9.30 5.41
N THR A 52 0.08 -9.84 4.71
CA THR A 52 0.25 -10.43 3.39
C THR A 52 0.73 -9.40 2.36
N ASN A 53 0.03 -8.27 2.26
CA ASN A 53 0.31 -7.25 1.24
C ASN A 53 1.60 -6.47 1.52
N TRP A 54 1.90 -6.17 2.80
CA TRP A 54 3.16 -5.52 3.15
C TRP A 54 4.38 -6.42 2.89
N ALA A 55 4.27 -7.72 3.14
CA ALA A 55 5.32 -8.67 2.80
C ALA A 55 5.49 -8.78 1.27
N THR A 56 4.39 -8.83 0.50
CA THR A 56 4.45 -8.79 -0.98
C THR A 56 5.14 -7.52 -1.48
N LEU A 57 4.81 -6.34 -0.95
CA LEU A 57 5.46 -5.07 -1.33
C LEU A 57 6.94 -5.03 -0.97
N SER A 58 7.32 -5.55 0.20
CA SER A 58 8.69 -5.50 0.70
C SER A 58 9.61 -6.50 -0.01
N THR A 59 9.07 -7.63 -0.48
CA THR A 59 9.85 -8.72 -1.08
C THR A 59 9.73 -8.80 -2.60
N GLY A 60 8.71 -8.19 -3.18
CA GLY A 60 8.39 -8.32 -4.60
C GLY A 60 7.91 -9.73 -5.00
N ALA A 61 7.56 -10.58 -4.04
CA ALA A 61 7.18 -11.97 -4.27
C ALA A 61 5.73 -12.27 -3.87
N HIS A 62 5.16 -13.37 -4.38
CA HIS A 62 3.82 -13.82 -3.99
C HIS A 62 3.83 -14.49 -2.60
N THR A 63 2.65 -14.63 -1.99
CA THR A 63 2.46 -15.17 -0.64
C THR A 63 2.99 -16.58 -0.44
N GLY A 64 2.89 -17.41 -1.49
CA GLY A 64 3.48 -18.75 -1.51
C GLY A 64 5.01 -18.75 -1.48
N THR A 65 5.66 -17.68 -1.92
CA THR A 65 7.12 -17.54 -1.94
C THR A 65 7.65 -16.94 -0.64
N HIS A 66 7.05 -15.84 -0.15
CA HIS A 66 7.50 -15.19 1.09
C HIS A 66 6.89 -15.79 2.37
N GLY A 67 5.91 -16.70 2.28
CA GLY A 67 5.36 -17.46 3.40
C GLY A 67 4.43 -16.69 4.36
N VAL A 68 4.42 -15.36 4.31
CA VAL A 68 3.47 -14.51 5.06
C VAL A 68 2.09 -14.55 4.40
N THR A 69 1.24 -15.47 4.87
CA THR A 69 -0.11 -15.68 4.31
C THR A 69 -1.23 -15.21 5.23
N ARG A 70 -0.93 -14.91 6.50
CA ARG A 70 -1.92 -14.60 7.54
C ARG A 70 -1.35 -13.87 8.74
N TRP A 71 -2.24 -13.35 9.58
CA TRP A 71 -1.89 -12.99 10.95
C TRP A 71 -1.52 -14.25 11.73
N ARG A 72 -0.39 -14.19 12.45
CA ARG A 72 0.02 -15.20 13.42
C ARG A 72 0.00 -14.53 14.79
N VAL A 73 -0.77 -15.09 15.70
CA VAL A 73 -0.78 -14.70 17.11
C VAL A 73 -0.28 -15.91 17.89
N GLU A 74 0.76 -15.72 18.67
CA GLU A 74 1.23 -16.71 19.64
C GLU A 74 0.63 -16.34 20.99
N VAL A 75 -0.26 -17.21 21.50
CA VAL A 75 -0.82 -17.05 22.83
C VAL A 75 0.11 -17.79 23.79
N ALA A 76 0.60 -17.10 24.81
CA ALA A 76 1.45 -17.73 25.83
C ALA A 76 0.70 -18.91 26.49
N PRO A 77 1.40 -20.00 26.85
CA PRO A 77 0.79 -21.07 27.64
C PRO A 77 0.25 -20.49 28.96
N GLY A 78 -0.98 -20.86 29.30
CA GLY A 78 -1.55 -20.62 30.64
C GLY A 78 -1.01 -21.59 31.68
#